data_AF-F9UFK7-F1
#
_entry.id   AF-F9UFK7-F1
#
_cell.length_a   1.000
_cell.length_b   1.000
_cell.length_c   1.000
_cell.angle_alpha   90.00
_cell.angle_beta   90.00
_cell.angle_gamma   90.00
#
_symmetry.space_group_name_H-M   'P 1'
#
loop_
_entity.id
_entity.type
_entity.pdbx_description
1 polymer ?
#
loop_
_entity_poly.entity_id
_entity_poly.type
_entity_poly.pdbx_seq_one_letter_code
_entity_poly.pdbx_strand_id
1 'polypeptide(L)'
;MDLLSYSLVDLIPFSRETYFRLFERYNVGVWPAPIIGLAIGLTALFTARRVEGKVLRAPFLLTAACWVWIGWVFQIHWHAPLSWPGTYFGIGFVLQGALMGVVLGWRPLAGAPEGTHRDPGPALWILVFALALQPLLGLVSGRPWYGLEVFGSAPDPTALATLGLLLMIRHPLRWLLSIIPLAWCLISGATLWVLSVPTWPIMPLAAALYLGVAVWPRVLGRGELE
;
A
#
# COMPACT_ATOMS: atom_id res chain seq x y z
N MET A 1 -2.90 -6.67 30.99
CA MET A 1 -2.14 -5.69 30.18
C MET A 1 -3.16 -4.68 29.68
N ASP A 2 -3.18 -3.47 30.24
CA ASP A 2 -4.09 -2.41 29.80
C ASP A 2 -3.53 -1.78 28.52
N LEU A 3 -4.17 -2.04 27.39
CA LEU A 3 -3.80 -1.49 26.08
C LEU A 3 -3.96 0.04 26.02
N LEU A 4 -4.67 0.64 26.97
CA LEU A 4 -4.97 2.07 27.02
C LEU A 4 -3.87 2.90 27.70
N SER A 5 -2.89 2.28 28.37
CA SER A 5 -1.76 3.00 28.99
C SER A 5 -0.56 3.20 28.06
N TYR A 6 -0.59 2.62 26.85
CA TYR A 6 0.48 2.76 25.87
C TYR A 6 0.33 4.06 25.09
N SER A 7 1.39 4.85 25.04
CA SER A 7 1.51 5.96 24.09
C SER A 7 2.04 5.45 22.75
N LEU A 8 1.81 6.19 21.66
CA LEU A 8 2.36 5.86 20.34
C LEU A 8 3.90 5.78 20.35
N VAL A 9 4.56 6.51 21.26
CA VAL A 9 6.02 6.52 21.41
C VAL A 9 6.52 5.17 21.94
N ASP A 10 5.77 4.51 22.82
CA ASP A 10 6.14 3.21 23.42
C ASP A 10 6.11 2.06 22.39
N LEU A 11 5.41 2.26 21.27
CA LEU A 11 5.34 1.31 20.16
C LEU A 11 6.53 1.44 19.20
N ILE A 12 7.29 2.54 19.30
CA ILE A 12 8.35 2.92 18.36
C ILE A 12 9.64 3.16 19.17
N PRO A 13 10.24 2.10 19.74
CA PRO A 13 11.44 2.21 20.57
C PRO A 13 12.72 2.36 19.73
N PHE A 14 12.65 3.10 18.62
CA PHE A 14 13.75 3.29 17.68
C PHE A 14 13.78 4.72 17.13
N SER A 15 14.97 5.18 16.77
CA SER A 15 15.18 6.53 16.22
C SER A 15 14.86 6.60 14.72
N ARG A 16 14.74 7.83 14.20
CA ARG A 16 14.58 8.08 12.75
C ARG A 16 15.73 7.48 11.93
N GLU A 17 16.95 7.62 12.41
CA GLU A 17 18.15 7.11 11.75
C GLU A 17 18.13 5.59 11.70
N THR A 18 17.68 4.95 12.77
CA THR A 18 17.52 3.49 12.84
C THR A 18 16.46 3.02 11.84
N TYR A 19 15.32 3.74 11.76
CA TYR A 19 14.25 3.45 10.81
C TYR A 19 14.71 3.56 9.34
N PHE A 20 15.46 4.60 8.97
CA PHE A 20 15.94 4.71 7.58
C PHE A 20 17.08 3.74 7.26
N ARG A 21 17.98 3.47 8.21
CA ARG A 21 19.02 2.44 8.06
C ARG A 21 18.44 1.03 7.92
N LEU A 22 17.26 0.77 8.47
CA LEU A 22 16.54 -0.49 8.25
C LEU A 22 16.32 -0.72 6.75
N PHE A 23 15.78 0.26 6.04
CA PHE A 23 15.54 0.14 4.59
C PHE A 23 16.83 0.00 3.79
N GLU A 24 17.88 0.73 4.16
CA GLU A 24 19.20 0.62 3.51
C GLU A 24 19.75 -0.80 3.62
N ARG A 25 19.80 -1.36 4.83
CA ARG A 25 20.32 -2.72 5.07
C ARG A 25 19.43 -3.78 4.45
N TYR A 26 18.11 -3.62 4.58
CA TYR A 26 17.13 -4.53 4.02
C TYR A 26 17.28 -4.61 2.49
N ASN A 27 17.20 -3.49 1.78
CA ASN A 27 17.24 -3.47 0.32
C ASN A 27 18.56 -4.02 -0.25
N VAL A 28 19.69 -3.75 0.41
CA VAL A 28 20.98 -4.37 0.05
C VAL A 28 20.95 -5.87 0.33
N GLY A 29 20.42 -6.29 1.48
CA GLY A 29 20.36 -7.70 1.88
C GLY A 29 19.41 -8.56 1.03
N VAL A 30 18.37 -7.97 0.46
CA VAL A 30 17.40 -8.67 -0.41
C VAL A 30 17.57 -8.35 -1.89
N TRP A 31 18.69 -7.74 -2.29
CA TRP A 31 18.95 -7.43 -3.69
C TRP A 31 18.83 -8.70 -4.56
N PRO A 32 18.13 -8.67 -5.72
CA PRO A 32 17.57 -7.51 -6.44
C PRO A 32 16.06 -7.28 -6.23
N ALA A 33 15.48 -7.69 -5.09
CA ALA A 33 14.03 -7.63 -4.85
C ALA A 33 13.37 -6.26 -5.10
N PRO A 34 13.96 -5.09 -4.74
CA PRO A 34 13.37 -3.79 -5.06
C PRO A 34 13.16 -3.56 -6.56
N ILE A 35 14.07 -4.03 -7.42
CA ILE A 35 13.93 -3.94 -8.89
C ILE A 35 12.79 -4.83 -9.36
N ILE A 36 12.71 -6.06 -8.85
CA ILE A 36 11.64 -7.00 -9.21
C ILE A 36 10.27 -6.42 -8.79
N GLY A 37 10.19 -5.87 -7.58
CA GLY A 37 9.01 -5.18 -7.09
C GLY A 37 8.59 -4.04 -8.03
N LEU A 38 9.52 -3.14 -8.38
CA LEU A 38 9.23 -2.05 -9.32
C LEU A 38 8.72 -2.56 -10.68
N ALA A 39 9.34 -3.62 -11.23
CA ALA A 39 8.91 -4.22 -12.48
C ALA A 39 7.48 -4.80 -12.41
N ILE A 40 7.13 -5.43 -11.29
CA ILE A 40 5.75 -5.88 -11.01
C ILE A 40 4.80 -4.68 -10.98
N GLY A 41 5.16 -3.61 -10.26
CA GLY A 41 4.34 -2.42 -10.14
C GLY A 41 4.09 -1.72 -11.48
N LEU A 42 5.13 -1.61 -12.31
CA LEU A 42 5.01 -1.09 -13.68
C LEU A 42 4.11 -1.98 -14.54
N THR A 43 4.25 -3.30 -14.44
CA THR A 43 3.37 -4.25 -15.14
C THR A 43 1.91 -4.07 -14.70
N ALA A 44 1.67 -3.87 -13.41
CA ALA A 44 0.34 -3.56 -12.87
C ALA A 44 -0.21 -2.23 -13.43
N LEU A 45 0.60 -1.18 -13.50
CA LEU A 45 0.21 0.11 -14.08
C LEU A 45 -0.11 0.01 -15.58
N PHE A 46 0.74 -0.65 -16.37
CA PHE A 46 0.55 -0.77 -17.81
C PHE A 46 -0.67 -1.62 -18.16
N THR A 47 -0.89 -2.70 -17.43
CA THR A 47 -2.06 -3.55 -17.64
C THR A 47 -3.34 -2.81 -17.24
N ALA A 48 -3.34 -2.14 -16.08
CA ALA A 48 -4.45 -1.31 -15.62
C ALA A 48 -4.90 -0.23 -16.62
N ARG A 49 -3.95 0.42 -17.31
CA ARG A 49 -4.24 1.42 -18.36
C ARG A 49 -5.00 0.87 -19.57
N ARG A 50 -4.89 -0.43 -19.83
CA ARG A 50 -5.46 -1.09 -21.03
C ARG A 50 -6.78 -1.80 -20.75
N VAL A 51 -7.30 -1.72 -19.52
CA VAL A 51 -8.44 -2.52 -19.08
C VAL A 51 -9.73 -1.72 -19.23
N GLU A 52 -10.28 -1.71 -20.43
CA GLU A 52 -11.72 -1.61 -20.64
C GLU A 52 -12.26 -3.06 -20.61
N GLY A 53 -12.73 -3.53 -19.45
CA GLY A 53 -13.50 -4.79 -19.33
C GLY A 53 -12.73 -6.11 -19.09
N LYS A 54 -11.39 -6.14 -19.02
CA LYS A 54 -10.62 -7.37 -18.70
C LYS A 54 -10.34 -7.57 -17.20
N VAL A 55 -10.17 -8.83 -16.78
CA VAL A 55 -9.93 -9.18 -15.36
C VAL A 55 -8.53 -8.73 -14.93
N LEU A 56 -8.42 -7.89 -13.89
CA LEU A 56 -7.16 -7.41 -13.28
C LEU A 56 -6.40 -8.52 -12.50
N ARG A 57 -6.49 -9.78 -12.92
CA ARG A 57 -6.07 -10.92 -12.09
C ARG A 57 -4.57 -10.93 -11.83
N ALA A 58 -3.75 -10.77 -12.86
CA ALA A 58 -2.30 -10.82 -12.73
C ALA A 58 -1.73 -9.68 -11.86
N PRO A 59 -2.10 -8.40 -12.06
CA PRO A 59 -1.66 -7.30 -11.18
C PRO A 59 -1.98 -7.56 -9.71
N PHE A 60 -3.19 -8.01 -9.42
CA PHE A 60 -3.61 -8.30 -8.04
C PHE A 60 -2.88 -9.51 -7.44
N LEU A 61 -2.65 -10.59 -8.20
CA LEU A 61 -1.89 -11.74 -7.72
C LEU A 61 -0.42 -11.41 -7.45
N LEU A 62 0.20 -10.63 -8.33
CA LEU A 62 1.57 -10.19 -8.12
C LEU A 62 1.67 -9.25 -6.92
N THR A 63 0.68 -8.35 -6.76
CA THR A 63 0.60 -7.46 -5.58
C THR A 63 0.36 -8.28 -4.30
N ALA A 64 -0.46 -9.33 -4.35
CA ALA A 64 -0.67 -10.24 -3.24
C ALA A 64 0.64 -10.95 -2.82
N ALA A 65 1.45 -11.40 -3.78
CA ALA A 65 2.77 -11.96 -3.50
C ALA A 65 3.70 -10.92 -2.83
N CYS A 66 3.66 -9.66 -3.28
CA CYS A 66 4.38 -8.57 -2.62
C CYS A 66 3.92 -8.34 -1.17
N TRP A 67 2.61 -8.37 -0.89
CA TRP A 67 2.09 -8.28 0.47
C TRP A 67 2.61 -9.40 1.37
N VAL A 68 2.60 -10.64 0.89
CA VAL A 68 3.14 -11.79 1.63
C VAL A 68 4.65 -11.64 1.85
N TRP A 69 5.41 -11.25 0.82
CA TRP A 69 6.84 -10.99 0.93
C TRP A 69 7.15 -9.91 1.97
N ILE A 70 6.46 -8.77 1.93
CA ILE A 70 6.68 -7.68 2.88
C ILE A 70 6.30 -8.11 4.28
N GLY A 71 5.17 -8.81 4.46
CA GLY A 71 4.75 -9.28 5.78
C GLY A 71 5.74 -10.27 6.39
N TRP A 72 6.23 -11.21 5.60
CA TRP A 72 7.16 -12.23 6.08
C TRP A 72 8.60 -11.72 6.21
N VAL A 73 9.14 -11.16 5.13
CA VAL A 73 10.52 -10.74 5.07
C VAL A 73 10.69 -9.40 5.76
N PHE A 74 10.07 -8.32 5.27
CA PHE A 74 10.31 -7.00 5.84
C PHE A 74 9.80 -6.87 7.28
N GLN A 75 8.52 -7.19 7.53
CA GLN A 75 7.90 -6.92 8.83
C GLN A 75 8.36 -7.89 9.92
N ILE A 76 8.33 -9.21 9.68
CA ILE A 76 8.70 -10.19 10.70
C ILE A 76 10.22 -10.33 10.83
N HIS A 77 10.95 -10.50 9.72
CA HIS A 77 12.38 -10.79 9.81
C HIS A 77 13.23 -9.54 10.08
N TRP A 78 12.92 -8.41 9.43
CA TRP A 78 13.74 -7.20 9.51
C TRP A 78 13.22 -6.16 10.52
N HIS A 79 11.91 -5.94 10.62
CA HIS A 79 11.33 -4.88 11.45
C HIS A 79 10.96 -5.33 12.87
N ALA A 80 10.41 -6.54 13.07
CA ALA A 80 10.04 -7.04 14.40
C ALA A 80 11.19 -7.07 15.44
N PRO A 81 12.46 -7.26 15.04
CA PRO A 81 13.58 -7.10 15.97
C PRO A 81 13.75 -5.67 16.51
N LEU A 82 13.27 -4.64 15.80
CA LEU A 82 13.31 -3.24 16.24
C LEU A 82 12.11 -2.87 17.09
N SER A 83 10.95 -3.47 16.83
CA SER A 83 9.71 -3.14 17.53
C SER A 83 8.81 -4.35 17.66
N TRP A 84 8.29 -4.58 18.87
CA TRP A 84 7.36 -5.67 19.13
C TRP A 84 6.10 -5.65 18.23
N PRO A 85 5.55 -4.49 17.78
CA PRO A 85 4.41 -4.48 16.85
C PRO A 85 4.74 -5.04 15.47
N GLY A 86 6.02 -5.10 15.08
CA GLY A 86 6.45 -5.57 13.76
C GLY A 86 5.93 -6.96 13.42
N THR A 87 5.85 -7.88 14.39
CA THR A 87 5.27 -9.21 14.19
C THR A 87 3.80 -9.15 13.81
N TYR A 88 3.01 -8.32 14.50
CA TYR A 88 1.58 -8.16 14.24
C TYR A 88 1.32 -7.48 12.90
N PHE A 89 2.15 -6.49 12.54
CA PHE A 89 2.10 -5.90 11.20
C PHE A 89 2.39 -6.94 10.14
N GLY A 90 3.40 -7.79 10.34
CA GLY A 90 3.71 -8.87 9.40
C GLY A 90 2.58 -9.85 9.19
N ILE A 91 1.91 -10.28 10.27
CA ILE A 91 0.70 -11.12 10.19
C ILE A 91 -0.38 -10.41 9.36
N GLY A 92 -0.66 -9.14 9.64
CA GLY A 92 -1.64 -8.36 8.88
C GLY A 92 -1.30 -8.28 7.38
N PHE A 93 -0.03 -8.09 7.04
CA PHE A 93 0.43 -8.04 5.65
C PHE A 93 0.28 -9.38 4.94
N VAL A 94 0.65 -10.49 5.58
CA VAL A 94 0.46 -11.84 5.05
C VAL A 94 -1.03 -12.13 4.85
N LEU A 95 -1.89 -11.77 5.81
CA LEU A 95 -3.34 -11.92 5.71
C LEU A 95 -3.92 -11.13 4.53
N GLN A 96 -3.47 -9.89 4.31
CA GLN A 96 -3.89 -9.08 3.16
C GLN A 96 -3.53 -9.77 1.83
N GLY A 97 -2.30 -10.27 1.71
CA GLY A 97 -1.87 -11.00 0.50
C GLY A 97 -2.68 -12.28 0.28
N ALA A 98 -2.88 -13.07 1.33
CA ALA A 98 -3.71 -14.28 1.26
C ALA A 98 -5.16 -13.96 0.87
N LEU A 99 -5.76 -12.92 1.48
CA LEU A 99 -7.12 -12.49 1.18
C LEU A 99 -7.27 -12.05 -0.28
N MET A 100 -6.33 -11.27 -0.80
CA MET A 100 -6.29 -10.89 -2.22
C MET A 100 -6.19 -12.12 -3.12
N GLY A 101 -5.32 -13.07 -2.80
CA GLY A 101 -5.15 -14.32 -3.55
C GLY A 101 -6.41 -15.19 -3.58
N VAL A 102 -7.06 -15.38 -2.43
CA VAL A 102 -8.30 -16.18 -2.31
C VAL A 102 -9.46 -15.54 -3.06
N VAL A 103 -9.66 -14.22 -2.89
CA VAL A 103 -10.73 -13.48 -3.58
C VAL A 103 -10.62 -13.63 -5.09
N LEU A 104 -9.40 -13.52 -5.64
CA LEU A 104 -9.13 -13.72 -7.06
C LEU A 104 -9.27 -15.18 -7.52
N GLY A 105 -8.97 -16.13 -6.63
CA GLY A 105 -9.10 -17.57 -6.85
C GLY A 105 -10.56 -17.99 -7.01
N TRP A 106 -11.45 -17.43 -6.19
CA TRP A 106 -12.87 -17.81 -6.14
C TRP A 106 -13.77 -17.04 -7.09
N ARG A 107 -13.47 -15.77 -7.36
CA ARG A 107 -14.27 -14.95 -8.26
C ARG A 107 -13.35 -14.14 -9.17
N PRO A 108 -13.56 -14.14 -10.49
CA PRO A 108 -12.96 -13.10 -11.30
C PRO A 108 -13.47 -11.77 -10.77
N LEU A 109 -12.55 -10.89 -10.35
CA LEU A 109 -12.82 -9.47 -10.17
C LEU A 109 -13.08 -8.89 -11.56
N ALA A 110 -14.23 -9.23 -12.14
CA ALA A 110 -14.67 -8.70 -13.42
C ALA A 110 -14.93 -7.21 -13.23
N GLY A 111 -14.40 -6.39 -14.14
CA GLY A 111 -14.88 -5.03 -14.31
C GLY A 111 -16.39 -5.09 -14.54
N ALA A 112 -17.16 -4.22 -13.86
CA ALA A 112 -18.62 -4.22 -13.98
C ALA A 112 -19.07 -3.90 -15.43
N PRO A 113 -20.35 -4.14 -15.77
CA PRO A 113 -20.89 -4.00 -17.12
C PRO A 113 -20.57 -2.64 -17.75
N GLU A 114 -20.38 -2.64 -19.07
CA GLU A 114 -20.35 -1.44 -19.91
C GLU A 114 -21.54 -0.55 -19.55
N GLY A 115 -21.28 0.70 -19.14
CA GLY A 115 -22.36 1.67 -18.92
C GLY A 115 -22.07 2.78 -17.91
N THR A 116 -21.20 2.56 -16.92
CA THR A 116 -20.76 3.64 -16.02
C THR A 116 -19.33 4.02 -16.36
N HIS A 117 -19.14 5.04 -17.20
CA HIS A 117 -17.81 5.61 -17.42
C HIS A 117 -17.35 6.26 -16.11
N ARG A 118 -16.29 5.73 -15.49
CA ARG A 118 -15.62 6.36 -14.35
C ARG A 118 -14.21 6.64 -14.80
N ASP A 119 -13.80 7.89 -14.70
CA ASP A 119 -12.43 8.31 -15.02
C ASP A 119 -11.42 7.42 -14.25
N PRO A 120 -10.56 6.64 -14.93
CA PRO A 120 -9.51 5.88 -14.28
C PRO A 120 -8.37 6.78 -13.76
N GLY A 121 -8.37 8.07 -14.10
CA GLY A 121 -7.38 9.07 -13.73
C GLY A 121 -6.95 9.02 -12.26
N PRO A 122 -7.85 9.12 -11.27
CA PRO A 122 -7.47 9.07 -9.85
C PRO A 122 -6.74 7.78 -9.45
N ALA A 123 -7.18 6.63 -9.97
CA ALA A 123 -6.57 5.34 -9.69
C ALA A 123 -5.15 5.25 -10.28
N LEU A 124 -4.98 5.73 -11.52
CA LEU A 124 -3.69 5.79 -12.20
C LEU A 124 -2.74 6.78 -11.52
N TRP A 125 -3.24 7.93 -11.05
CA TRP A 125 -2.43 8.90 -10.33
C TRP A 125 -1.92 8.36 -9.00
N ILE A 126 -2.75 7.66 -8.22
CA ILE A 126 -2.31 7.00 -6.98
C ILE A 126 -1.22 5.95 -7.28
N LEU A 127 -1.39 5.16 -8.34
CA LEU A 127 -0.37 4.18 -8.77
C LEU A 127 0.94 4.85 -9.19
N VAL A 128 0.88 5.89 -10.02
CA VAL A 128 2.07 6.64 -10.43
C VAL A 128 2.76 7.28 -9.22
N PHE A 129 1.99 7.81 -8.28
CA PHE A 129 2.51 8.36 -7.05
C PHE A 129 3.28 7.31 -6.24
N ALA A 130 2.66 6.14 -6.01
CA ALA A 130 3.26 5.04 -5.26
C ALA A 130 4.53 4.47 -5.94
N LEU A 131 4.53 4.36 -7.27
CA LEU A 131 5.62 3.72 -8.02
C LEU A 131 6.80 4.64 -8.30
N ALA A 132 6.57 5.94 -8.48
CA ALA A 132 7.59 6.88 -8.91
C ALA A 132 7.82 8.01 -7.90
N LEU A 133 6.77 8.76 -7.55
CA LEU A 133 6.93 9.96 -6.73
C LEU A 133 7.42 9.61 -5.32
N GLN A 134 6.90 8.55 -4.71
CA GLN A 134 7.30 8.16 -3.35
C GLN A 134 8.80 7.78 -3.24
N PRO A 135 9.37 6.90 -4.10
CA PRO A 135 10.81 6.69 -4.13
C PRO A 135 11.61 7.98 -4.38
N LEU A 136 11.14 8.84 -5.28
CA LEU A 136 11.80 10.12 -5.59
C LEU A 136 11.81 11.09 -4.40
N LEU A 137 10.76 11.11 -3.57
CA LEU A 137 10.71 11.91 -2.35
C LEU A 137 11.82 11.50 -1.37
N GLY A 138 12.14 10.19 -1.31
CA GLY A 138 13.28 9.71 -0.53
C GLY A 138 14.61 10.29 -1.02
N LEU A 139 14.84 10.31 -2.35
CA LEU A 139 16.04 10.89 -2.95
C LEU A 139 16.15 12.40 -2.69
N VAL A 140 15.05 13.15 -2.88
CA VAL A 140 15.03 14.60 -2.64
C VAL A 140 15.26 14.93 -1.16
N SER A 141 14.90 14.01 -0.26
CA SER A 141 15.18 14.11 1.17
C SER A 141 16.63 13.74 1.55
N GLY A 142 17.51 13.51 0.57
CA GLY A 142 18.92 13.17 0.77
C GLY A 142 19.17 11.71 1.16
N ARG A 143 18.17 10.82 1.06
CA ARG A 143 18.36 9.39 1.33
C ARG A 143 19.13 8.73 0.19
N PRO A 144 20.02 7.75 0.49
CA PRO A 144 20.70 7.02 -0.56
C PRO A 144 19.72 6.21 -1.42
N TRP A 145 20.06 6.01 -2.69
CA TRP A 145 19.19 5.29 -3.65
C TRP A 145 18.89 3.84 -3.23
N TYR A 146 19.82 3.19 -2.53
CA TYR A 146 19.63 1.84 -1.99
C TYR A 146 18.77 1.83 -0.72
N GLY A 147 18.52 2.97 -0.09
CA GLY A 147 17.63 3.10 1.08
C GLY A 147 16.21 3.49 0.73
N LEU A 148 15.84 3.56 -0.55
CA LEU A 148 14.52 4.01 -0.98
C LEU A 148 13.45 2.95 -0.78
N GLU A 149 12.25 3.42 -0.48
CA GLU A 149 11.06 2.58 -0.39
C GLU A 149 10.50 2.38 -1.79
N VAL A 150 10.51 1.13 -2.25
CA VAL A 150 10.04 0.76 -3.59
C VAL A 150 8.87 -0.20 -3.46
N PHE A 151 7.89 -0.07 -4.36
CA PHE A 151 6.77 -1.00 -4.44
C PHE A 151 7.26 -2.44 -4.48
N GLY A 152 6.60 -3.32 -3.75
CA GLY A 152 6.90 -4.75 -3.70
C GLY A 152 8.00 -5.13 -2.72
N SER A 153 8.88 -4.20 -2.33
CA SER A 153 9.88 -4.43 -1.27
C SER A 153 9.54 -3.69 0.02
N ALA A 154 8.92 -2.51 -0.06
CA ALA A 154 8.56 -1.66 1.07
C ALA A 154 7.04 -1.60 1.28
N PRO A 155 6.58 -1.46 2.54
CA PRO A 155 5.17 -1.54 2.88
C PRO A 155 4.36 -0.34 2.36
N ASP A 156 4.90 0.87 2.47
CA ASP A 156 4.19 2.12 2.14
C ASP A 156 3.78 2.23 0.66
N PRO A 157 4.70 2.13 -0.32
CA PRO A 157 4.33 2.20 -1.73
C PRO A 157 3.43 1.04 -2.14
N THR A 158 3.57 -0.13 -1.51
CA THR A 158 2.71 -1.30 -1.80
C THR A 158 1.28 -1.09 -1.31
N ALA A 159 1.10 -0.49 -0.13
CA ALA A 159 -0.21 -0.14 0.39
C ALA A 159 -0.93 0.89 -0.51
N LEU A 160 -0.24 1.97 -0.90
CA LEU A 160 -0.81 2.99 -1.79
C LEU A 160 -1.15 2.44 -3.17
N ALA A 161 -0.24 1.68 -3.79
CA ALA A 161 -0.50 1.06 -5.08
C ALA A 161 -1.69 0.09 -5.02
N THR A 162 -1.84 -0.65 -3.91
CA THR A 162 -3.01 -1.52 -3.68
C THR A 162 -4.30 -0.71 -3.65
N LEU A 163 -4.34 0.42 -2.94
CA LEU A 163 -5.50 1.32 -2.95
C LEU A 163 -5.81 1.84 -4.36
N GLY A 164 -4.78 2.21 -5.13
CA GLY A 164 -4.92 2.58 -6.54
C GLY A 164 -5.57 1.47 -7.39
N LEU A 165 -5.10 0.23 -7.26
CA LEU A 165 -5.70 -0.93 -7.95
C LEU A 165 -7.16 -1.18 -7.49
N LEU A 166 -7.46 -1.01 -6.20
CA LEU A 166 -8.80 -1.23 -5.65
C LEU A 166 -9.83 -0.20 -6.15
N LEU A 167 -9.41 1.02 -6.52
CA LEU A 167 -10.30 1.99 -7.18
C LEU A 167 -10.78 1.52 -8.56
N MET A 168 -10.01 0.65 -9.22
CA MET A 168 -10.38 0.07 -10.51
C MET A 168 -11.39 -1.07 -10.37
N ILE A 169 -11.59 -1.57 -9.15
CA ILE A 169 -12.59 -2.59 -8.84
C ILE A 169 -13.93 -1.94 -8.48
N ARG A 170 -15.00 -2.45 -9.10
CA ARG A 170 -16.39 -2.07 -8.80
C ARG A 170 -17.09 -3.00 -7.81
N HIS A 171 -16.51 -4.16 -7.54
CA HIS A 171 -17.04 -5.12 -6.59
C HIS A 171 -16.97 -4.60 -5.13
N PRO A 172 -17.99 -4.84 -4.28
CA PRO A 172 -17.98 -4.40 -2.87
C PRO A 172 -16.81 -4.96 -2.05
N LEU A 173 -16.22 -6.09 -2.48
CA LEU A 173 -15.01 -6.65 -1.86
C LEU A 173 -13.83 -5.67 -1.84
N ARG A 174 -13.82 -4.63 -2.68
CA ARG A 174 -12.78 -3.59 -2.59
C ARG A 174 -12.70 -2.97 -1.21
N TRP A 175 -13.82 -2.83 -0.51
CA TRP A 175 -13.86 -2.23 0.83
C TRP A 175 -13.19 -3.12 1.86
N LEU A 176 -13.49 -4.42 1.82
CA LEU A 176 -12.83 -5.42 2.66
C LEU A 176 -11.31 -5.43 2.40
N LEU A 177 -10.90 -5.44 1.13
CA LEU A 177 -9.49 -5.40 0.73
C LEU A 177 -8.79 -4.07 1.03
N SER A 178 -9.53 -2.99 1.33
CA SER A 178 -8.96 -1.69 1.68
C SER A 178 -8.64 -1.54 3.16
N ILE A 179 -9.19 -2.40 4.04
CA ILE A 179 -9.07 -2.24 5.50
C ILE A 179 -7.60 -2.22 5.92
N ILE A 180 -6.83 -3.23 5.53
CA ILE A 180 -5.43 -3.35 5.93
C ILE A 180 -4.54 -2.28 5.28
N PRO A 181 -4.64 -1.98 3.96
CA PRO A 181 -3.90 -0.87 3.36
C PRO A 181 -4.20 0.49 4.01
N LEU A 182 -5.47 0.79 4.31
CA LEU A 182 -5.85 2.04 4.97
C LEU A 182 -5.32 2.11 6.41
N ALA A 183 -5.44 1.02 7.17
CA ALA A 183 -4.87 0.93 8.50
C ALA A 183 -3.35 1.15 8.46
N TRP A 184 -2.66 0.57 7.47
CA TRP A 184 -1.23 0.78 7.29
C TRP A 184 -0.89 2.24 6.97
N CYS A 185 -1.65 2.92 6.11
CA CYS A 185 -1.43 4.35 5.83
C CYS A 185 -1.49 5.22 7.10
N LEU A 186 -2.40 4.88 8.03
CA LEU A 186 -2.50 5.56 9.33
C LEU A 186 -1.31 5.20 10.25
N ILE A 187 -0.95 3.92 10.32
CA ILE A 187 0.18 3.44 11.14
C ILE A 187 1.50 4.05 10.66
N SER A 188 1.76 4.06 9.34
CA SER A 188 2.95 4.68 8.76
C SER A 188 2.97 6.19 9.05
N GLY A 189 1.86 6.89 8.82
CA GLY A 189 1.76 8.32 9.15
C GLY A 189 2.04 8.63 10.62
N ALA A 190 1.46 7.84 11.54
CA ALA A 190 1.72 7.97 12.97
C ALA A 190 3.18 7.68 13.31
N THR A 191 3.79 6.67 12.67
CA THR A 191 5.21 6.33 12.86
C THR A 191 6.12 7.48 12.44
N LEU A 192 5.91 8.01 11.23
CA LEU A 192 6.70 9.12 10.72
C LEU A 192 6.48 10.41 11.53
N TRP A 193 5.28 10.63 12.06
CA TRP A 193 4.97 11.75 12.93
C TRP A 193 5.76 11.67 14.25
N VAL A 194 5.75 10.51 14.91
CA VAL A 194 6.55 10.26 16.13
C VAL A 194 8.05 10.43 15.86
N LEU A 195 8.53 9.96 14.71
CA LEU A 195 9.91 10.14 14.27
C LEU A 195 10.23 11.57 13.78
N SER A 196 9.27 12.50 13.87
CA SER A 196 9.36 13.91 13.44
C SER A 196 9.75 14.09 11.97
N VAL A 197 9.44 13.11 11.12
CA VAL A 197 9.75 13.14 9.69
C VAL A 197 8.74 14.06 8.97
N PRO A 198 9.18 15.09 8.22
CA PRO A 198 8.27 16.07 7.61
C PRO A 198 7.23 15.48 6.64
N THR A 199 7.53 14.34 6.03
CA THR A 199 6.67 13.65 5.07
C THR A 199 5.58 12.77 5.71
N TRP A 200 5.43 12.79 7.04
CA TRP A 200 4.41 12.01 7.75
C TRP A 200 2.96 12.16 7.22
N PRO A 201 2.50 13.33 6.71
CA PRO A 201 1.10 13.46 6.27
C PRO A 201 0.79 12.70 4.98
N ILE A 202 1.80 12.30 4.19
CA ILE A 202 1.61 11.79 2.83
C ILE A 202 0.70 10.56 2.82
N MET A 203 0.98 9.58 3.68
CA MET A 203 0.24 8.32 3.72
C MET A 203 -1.21 8.51 4.21
N PRO A 204 -1.49 9.21 5.33
CA PRO A 204 -2.85 9.54 5.74
C PRO A 204 -3.64 10.36 4.69
N LEU A 205 -3.01 11.35 4.05
CA LEU A 205 -3.67 12.17 3.03
C LEU A 205 -4.02 11.35 1.79
N ALA A 206 -3.14 10.46 1.35
CA ALA A 206 -3.42 9.57 0.23
C ALA A 206 -4.55 8.56 0.55
N ALA A 207 -4.62 8.06 1.78
CA ALA A 207 -5.74 7.25 2.26
C ALA A 207 -7.06 8.04 2.28
N ALA A 208 -7.05 9.28 2.77
CA ALA A 208 -8.21 10.16 2.75
C ALA A 208 -8.67 10.47 1.32
N LEU A 209 -7.73 10.74 0.40
CA LEU A 209 -8.02 10.93 -1.02
C LEU A 209 -8.65 9.69 -1.65
N TYR A 210 -8.10 8.49 -1.37
CA TYR A 210 -8.69 7.23 -1.81
C TYR A 210 -10.14 7.09 -1.34
N LEU A 211 -10.41 7.35 -0.06
CA LEU A 211 -11.77 7.27 0.50
C LEU A 211 -12.72 8.28 -0.16
N GLY A 212 -12.27 9.54 -0.29
CA GLY A 212 -13.04 10.61 -0.94
C GLY A 212 -13.43 10.22 -2.36
N VAL A 213 -12.46 9.74 -3.15
CA VAL A 213 -12.72 9.24 -4.50
C VAL A 213 -13.67 8.03 -4.44
N ALA A 214 -13.37 7.01 -3.64
CA ALA A 214 -14.13 5.76 -3.59
C ALA A 214 -15.61 5.95 -3.20
N VAL A 215 -15.92 6.94 -2.37
CA VAL A 215 -17.28 7.28 -1.90
C VAL A 215 -18.00 8.26 -2.84
N TRP A 216 -17.28 9.15 -3.54
CA TRP A 216 -17.85 10.27 -4.33
C TRP A 216 -19.07 9.91 -5.20
N PRO A 217 -19.06 8.85 -6.03
CA PRO A 217 -20.22 8.56 -6.88
C PRO A 217 -21.46 8.03 -6.14
N ARG A 218 -21.31 7.56 -4.90
CA ARG A 218 -22.46 7.14 -4.07
C ARG A 218 -23.22 8.33 -3.51
N VAL A 219 -22.56 9.48 -3.38
CA VAL A 219 -23.16 10.73 -2.88
C VAL A 219 -23.97 11.38 -4.00
N LEU A 220 -23.39 11.48 -5.20
CA LEU A 220 -24.10 12.06 -6.36
C LEU A 220 -25.30 11.21 -6.82
N GLY A 221 -25.18 9.88 -6.84
CA GLY A 221 -26.29 9.00 -7.22
C GLY A 221 -27.44 8.93 -6.20
N ARG A 222 -27.29 9.52 -5.00
CA ARG A 222 -28.40 9.70 -4.05
C ARG A 222 -29.13 11.04 -4.25
N GLY A 223 -28.46 12.05 -4.77
CA GLY A 223 -29.06 13.37 -5.01
C GLY A 223 -29.92 13.47 -6.29
N GLU A 224 -29.83 12.49 -7.20
CA GLU A 224 -30.70 12.43 -8.39
C GLU A 224 -32.02 11.65 -8.15
N LEU A 225 -32.20 11.09 -6.95
CA LEU A 225 -33.39 10.31 -6.57
C LEU A 225 -34.24 10.99 -5.48
N GLU A 226 -33.88 12.20 -5.08
CA GLU A 226 -34.66 13.11 -4.20
C GLU A 226 -35.24 14.26 -5.02
#